data_AF-A0A821ZV76-F1
#
_entry.id   AF-A0A821ZV76-F1
#
_cell.length_a   1.000
_cell.length_b   1.000
_cell.length_c   1.000
_cell.angle_alpha   90.00
_cell.angle_beta   90.00
_cell.angle_gamma   90.00
#
_symmetry.space_group_name_H-M   'P 1'
#
loop_
_entity.id
_entity.type
_entity.pdbx_description
1 polymer ?
#
loop_
_entity_poly.entity_id
_entity_poly.type
_entity_poly.pdbx_seq_one_letter_code
_entity_poly.pdbx_strand_id
1 'polypeptide(L)'
;ICIIGNFTVAPPNDKALNAVRLWIRCGIIRGNVKENYYIITHLQSQRPGYTECPGNGTFNVVNKWPRFCSFQNYGANLTSNQTQ
;
A
#
# COMPACT_ATOMS: atom_id res chain seq x y z
N ILE A 1 -6.66 3.36 -0.60
CA ILE A 1 -6.83 3.58 -2.06
C ILE A 1 -7.31 2.26 -2.64
N CYS A 2 -8.38 2.25 -3.44
CA CYS A 2 -8.85 1.05 -4.15
C CYS A 2 -8.74 1.28 -5.66
N ILE A 3 -8.22 0.31 -6.39
CA ILE A 3 -8.22 0.30 -7.87
C ILE A 3 -9.40 -0.56 -8.30
N ILE A 4 -10.24 -0.06 -9.21
CA ILE A 4 -11.43 -0.77 -9.66
C ILE A 4 -11.00 -1.96 -10.55
N GLY A 5 -11.38 -3.18 -10.16
CA GLY A 5 -11.12 -4.40 -10.91
C GLY A 5 -10.86 -5.61 -10.01
N ASN A 6 -10.58 -6.75 -10.64
CA ASN A 6 -10.10 -7.96 -9.97
C ASN A 6 -8.66 -8.25 -10.42
N PHE A 7 -7.73 -8.22 -9.47
CA PHE A 7 -6.30 -8.34 -9.73
C PHE A 7 -5.65 -9.51 -8.99
N THR A 8 -6.41 -10.58 -8.76
CA THR A 8 -5.87 -11.82 -8.18
C THR A 8 -4.79 -12.43 -9.07
N VAL A 9 -4.96 -12.37 -10.39
CA VAL A 9 -4.03 -12.95 -11.37
C VAL A 9 -3.15 -11.90 -12.05
N ALA A 10 -3.76 -10.91 -12.71
CA ALA A 10 -3.05 -9.87 -13.46
C ALA A 10 -3.04 -8.54 -12.68
N PRO A 11 -1.98 -7.72 -12.80
CA PRO A 11 -1.97 -6.40 -12.19
C PRO A 11 -2.89 -5.43 -12.94
N PRO A 12 -3.23 -4.28 -12.32
CA PRO A 12 -3.79 -3.15 -13.04
C PRO A 12 -2.85 -2.69 -14.15
N ASN A 13 -3.39 -2.08 -15.20
CA ASN A 13 -2.57 -1.50 -16.26
C ASN A 13 -1.74 -0.30 -15.76
N ASP A 14 -0.74 0.09 -16.55
CA ASP A 14 0.21 1.15 -16.18
C ASP A 14 -0.47 2.50 -15.94
N LYS A 15 -1.55 2.82 -16.67
CA LYS A 15 -2.31 4.06 -16.47
C LYS A 15 -2.94 4.11 -15.07
N ALA A 16 -3.53 3.00 -14.61
CA ALA A 16 -4.11 2.89 -13.27
C ALA A 16 -3.02 2.99 -12.19
N LEU A 17 -1.90 2.29 -12.36
CA LEU A 17 -0.78 2.35 -11.41
C LEU A 17 -0.17 3.76 -11.33
N ASN A 18 -0.02 4.44 -12.47
CA ASN A 18 0.48 5.81 -12.51
C ASN A 18 -0.49 6.79 -11.81
N ALA A 19 -1.80 6.62 -12.01
CA ALA A 19 -2.80 7.44 -11.33
C ALA A 19 -2.68 7.34 -9.79
N VAL A 20 -2.43 6.15 -9.25
CA VAL A 20 -2.21 5.97 -7.80
C VAL A 20 -0.96 6.73 -7.32
N ARG A 21 0.16 6.63 -8.05
CA ARG A 21 1.41 7.35 -7.69
C ARG A 21 1.21 8.86 -7.72
N LEU A 22 0.54 9.37 -8.74
CA LEU A 22 0.19 10.80 -8.84
C LEU A 22 -0.71 11.22 -7.71
N TRP A 23 -1.70 10.41 -7.33
CA TRP A 23 -2.61 10.74 -6.24
C TRP A 23 -1.89 10.81 -4.88
N ILE A 24 -0.99 9.87 -4.61
CA ILE A 24 -0.13 9.92 -3.41
C ILE A 24 0.74 11.17 -3.41
N ARG A 25 1.41 11.49 -4.54
CA ARG A 25 2.23 12.70 -4.69
C ARG A 25 1.42 13.96 -4.43
N CYS A 26 0.22 14.08 -5.01
CA CYS A 26 -0.68 15.20 -4.76
C CYS A 26 -1.08 15.27 -3.27
N GLY A 27 -1.32 14.13 -2.62
CA GLY A 27 -1.59 14.06 -1.19
C GLY A 27 -0.44 14.64 -0.35
N ILE A 28 0.80 14.34 -0.71
CA ILE A 28 2.00 14.87 -0.05
C ILE A 28 2.10 16.38 -0.25
N ILE A 29 2.03 16.86 -1.50
CA ILE A 29 2.11 18.29 -1.84
C ILE A 29 1.04 19.11 -1.11
N ARG A 30 -0.15 18.54 -0.91
CA ARG A 30 -1.26 19.20 -0.22
C ARG A 30 -1.20 19.06 1.31
N GLY A 31 -0.20 18.38 1.87
CA GLY A 31 -0.07 18.15 3.31
C GLY A 31 -1.05 17.11 3.89
N ASN A 32 -1.78 16.37 3.04
CA ASN A 32 -2.72 15.34 3.46
C ASN A 32 -2.04 13.98 3.74
N VAL A 33 -0.83 13.78 3.22
CA VAL A 33 -0.02 12.58 3.42
C VAL A 33 1.36 13.01 3.88
N LYS A 34 1.85 12.46 5.00
CA LYS A 34 3.21 12.76 5.50
C LYS A 34 4.26 12.25 4.52
N GLU A 35 5.40 12.94 4.40
CA GLU A 35 6.49 12.51 3.51
C GLU A 35 7.11 11.15 3.88
N ASN A 36 7.02 10.77 5.15
CA ASN A 36 7.47 9.49 5.70
C ASN A 36 6.36 8.44 5.81
N TYR A 37 5.34 8.52 4.95
CA TYR A 37 4.29 7.51 4.86
C TYR A 37 4.83 6.11 4.58
N TYR A 38 4.03 5.11 4.94
CA TYR A 38 4.22 3.71 4.55
C TYR A 38 3.12 3.28 3.58
N ILE A 39 3.48 2.40 2.66
CA ILE A 39 2.54 1.68 1.81
C ILE A 39 2.36 0.29 2.39
N ILE A 40 1.11 -0.04 2.69
CA ILE A 40 0.67 -1.41 2.99
C ILE A 40 -0.47 -1.77 2.05
N THR A 41 -0.66 -3.06 1.84
CA THR A 41 -1.84 -3.60 1.16
C THR A 41 -2.93 -3.95 2.17
N HIS A 42 -4.19 -4.06 1.72
CA HIS A 42 -5.30 -4.46 2.61
C HIS A 42 -5.06 -5.84 3.23
N LEU A 43 -4.42 -6.76 2.49
CA LEU A 43 -3.91 -8.05 2.94
C LEU A 43 -3.05 -7.94 4.21
N GLN A 44 -2.34 -6.83 4.41
CA GLN A 44 -1.44 -6.62 5.54
C GLN A 44 -2.07 -5.79 6.68
N SER A 45 -3.26 -5.21 6.50
CA SER A 45 -3.84 -4.31 7.50
C SER A 45 -4.55 -5.03 8.65
N GLN A 46 -4.71 -6.35 8.55
CA GLN A 46 -5.38 -7.19 9.54
C GLN A 46 -4.64 -8.54 9.71
N ARG A 47 -5.27 -9.46 10.44
CA ARG A 47 -4.78 -10.84 10.62
C ARG A 47 -4.59 -11.56 9.27
N PRO A 48 -3.59 -12.47 9.17
CA PRO A 48 -3.42 -13.31 7.98
C PRO A 48 -4.72 -14.03 7.60
N GLY A 49 -5.04 -14.06 6.31
CA GLY A 49 -6.24 -14.72 5.78
C GLY A 49 -7.55 -13.96 5.95
N TYR A 50 -7.55 -12.74 6.50
CA TYR A 50 -8.76 -11.92 6.60
C TYR A 50 -9.28 -11.45 5.24
N THR A 51 -8.37 -11.13 4.32
CA THR A 51 -8.71 -10.64 2.99
C THR A 51 -7.60 -10.97 2.00
N GLU A 52 -7.97 -11.24 0.75
CA GLU A 52 -7.02 -11.41 -0.36
C GLU A 52 -6.73 -10.09 -1.10
N CYS A 53 -7.48 -9.02 -0.80
CA CYS A 53 -7.31 -7.71 -1.43
C CYS A 53 -5.90 -7.16 -1.17
N PRO A 54 -5.19 -6.63 -2.18
CA PRO A 54 -5.64 -6.21 -3.51
C PRO A 54 -5.52 -7.28 -4.61
N GLY A 55 -5.35 -8.54 -4.26
CA GLY A 55 -5.03 -9.62 -5.18
C GLY A 55 -3.54 -9.75 -5.45
N ASN A 56 -3.08 -10.97 -5.75
CA ASN A 56 -1.65 -11.28 -5.90
C ASN A 56 -1.01 -10.52 -7.07
N GLY A 57 -1.73 -10.33 -8.18
CA GLY A 57 -1.29 -9.52 -9.32
C GLY A 57 -0.92 -8.08 -8.91
N THR A 58 -1.78 -7.40 -8.15
CA THR A 58 -1.46 -6.07 -7.60
C THR A 58 -0.34 -6.11 -6.56
N PHE A 59 -0.39 -7.08 -5.64
CA PHE A 59 0.59 -7.21 -4.57
C PHE A 59 2.03 -7.33 -5.11
N ASN A 60 2.24 -8.15 -6.14
CA ASN A 60 3.53 -8.39 -6.78
C ASN A 60 4.16 -7.15 -7.46
N VAL A 61 3.35 -6.12 -7.70
CA VAL A 61 3.78 -4.83 -8.24
C VAL A 61 3.99 -3.83 -7.11
N VAL A 62 3.03 -3.70 -6.20
CA VAL A 62 3.05 -2.69 -5.12
C VAL A 62 4.11 -3.00 -4.07
N ASN A 63 4.44 -4.28 -3.82
CA ASN A 63 5.46 -4.67 -2.86
C ASN A 63 6.89 -4.21 -3.25
N LYS A 64 7.09 -3.79 -4.50
CA LYS A 64 8.35 -3.23 -5.02
C LYS A 64 8.37 -1.69 -4.98
N TRP A 65 7.28 -1.05 -4.57
CA TRP A 65 7.22 0.42 -4.55
C TRP A 65 8.07 0.98 -3.40
N PRO A 66 8.63 2.19 -3.57
CA PRO A 66 9.21 2.91 -2.46
C PRO A 66 8.22 3.03 -1.30
N ARG A 67 8.72 2.98 -0.06
CA ARG A 67 7.93 3.03 1.17
C ARG A 67 7.00 1.84 1.41
N PHE A 68 7.06 0.78 0.60
CA PHE A 68 6.36 -0.46 0.94
C PHE A 68 6.88 -1.04 2.26
N CYS A 69 5.97 -1.31 3.19
CA CYS A 69 6.28 -1.89 4.49
C CYS A 69 5.89 -3.37 4.49
N SER A 70 6.87 -4.26 4.65
CA SER A 70 6.58 -5.70 4.83
C SER A 70 5.89 -5.93 6.17
N PHE A 71 5.09 -7.00 6.26
CA PHE A 71 4.27 -7.29 7.44
C PHE A 71 5.10 -7.43 8.74
N GLN A 72 6.33 -7.96 8.66
CA GLN A 72 7.28 -8.02 9.78
C GLN A 72 7.63 -6.63 10.35
N ASN A 73 7.60 -5.59 9.53
CA ASN A 73 7.95 -4.24 9.92
C ASN A 73 6.73 -3.39 10.32
N TYR A 74 5.51 -3.72 9.90
CA TYR A 74 4.34 -2.90 10.22
C TYR A 74 3.96 -2.99 11.70
N GLY A 75 3.89 -4.21 12.26
CA GLY A 75 3.64 -4.41 13.69
C GLY A 75 4.74 -3.84 14.59
N ALA A 76 6.01 -4.01 14.20
CA ALA A 76 7.16 -3.52 14.95
C ALA A 76 7.31 -1.99 14.93
N ASN A 77 7.00 -1.32 13.81
CA ASN A 77 7.07 0.15 13.70
C ASN A 77 5.86 0.88 14.32
N LEU A 78 4.73 0.20 14.51
CA LEU A 78 3.59 0.74 15.28
C LEU A 78 3.92 0.75 16.77
N THR A 79 4.59 -0.28 17.29
CA THR A 79 5.00 -0.34 18.70
C THR A 79 6.13 0.62 19.05
N SER A 80 7.00 0.99 18.11
CA SER A 80 8.12 1.92 18.36
C SER A 80 7.75 3.40 18.31
N ASN A 81 6.59 3.75 17.73
CA ASN A 81 6.09 5.13 17.62
C ASN A 81 4.99 5.45 18.65
N GLN A 82 4.76 4.59 19.64
CA GLN A 82 3.86 4.85 20.77
C GLN A 82 4.59 5.22 22.08
N THR A 83 5.91 5.41 22.04
CA THR A 83 6.75 5.78 23.19
C THR A 83 7.50 7.11 23.02
N GLN A 84 6.97 8.04 22.21
CA GLN A 84 7.41 9.44 22.20
C GLN A 84 6.22 10.38 22.36
#